data_AF-A0A5B0G3J2-F1
#
_entry.id   AF-A0A5B0G3J2-F1
#
_cell.length_a   1.000
_cell.length_b   1.000
_cell.length_c   1.000
_cell.angle_alpha   90.00
_cell.angle_beta   90.00
_cell.angle_gamma   90.00
#
_symmetry.space_group_name_H-M   'P 1'
#
loop_
_entity.id
_entity.type
_entity.pdbx_description
1 polymer ?
#
loop_
_entity_poly.entity_id
_entity_poly.type
_entity_poly.pdbx_seq_one_letter_code
_entity_poly.pdbx_strand_id
1 'polypeptide(L)'
;HIQSLINPPGNPKAKFFLNSELPASPAEWLATAKPEADSWWGDWRQWLAERSGERRPAPDTPGNEQHPPIADAPGTYVAEM
;
A
#
# COMPACT_ATOMS: atom_id res chain seq x y z
N HIS A 1 -8.64 -0.39 14.21
CA HIS A 1 -8.56 0.22 12.87
C HIS A 1 -7.10 0.43 12.44
N ILE A 2 -6.33 1.30 13.10
CA ILE A 2 -4.94 1.65 12.70
C ILE A 2 -4.00 0.44 12.59
N GLN A 3 -3.98 -0.46 13.58
CA GLN A 3 -3.06 -1.60 13.64
C GLN A 3 -3.25 -2.62 12.50
N SER A 4 -4.41 -2.63 11.84
CA SER A 4 -4.68 -3.51 10.70
C SER A 4 -4.24 -2.87 9.37
N LEU A 5 -4.24 -1.54 9.31
CA LEU A 5 -3.83 -0.76 8.13
C LEU A 5 -2.30 -0.55 8.12
N ILE A 6 -1.76 -0.08 9.24
CA ILE A 6 -0.33 0.14 9.46
C ILE A 6 0.28 -1.13 10.03
N ASN A 7 0.47 -2.10 9.14
CA ASN A 7 0.99 -3.40 9.49
C ASN A 7 2.16 -3.73 8.55
N PRO A 8 3.39 -3.30 8.85
CA PRO A 8 4.53 -3.54 7.97
C PRO A 8 4.87 -5.04 7.88
N PRO A 9 5.48 -5.49 6.76
CA PRO A 9 5.94 -6.87 6.61
C PRO A 9 6.88 -7.31 7.75
N GLY A 10 6.81 -8.59 8.10
CA GLY A 10 7.62 -9.20 9.16
C GLY A 10 6.95 -9.21 10.54
N ASN A 11 5.68 -8.77 10.64
CA ASN A 11 4.89 -8.96 11.85
C ASN A 11 4.29 -10.38 11.87
N PRO A 12 4.74 -11.29 12.76
CA PRO A 12 4.25 -12.67 12.78
C PRO A 12 2.78 -12.81 13.20
N LYS A 13 2.17 -11.75 13.74
CA LYS A 13 0.74 -11.71 14.08
C LYS A 13 -0.14 -11.15 12.97
N ALA A 14 0.46 -10.66 11.89
CA ALA A 14 -0.26 -10.16 10.74
C ALA A 14 -0.94 -11.30 9.98
N LYS A 15 -2.20 -11.07 9.60
CA LYS A 15 -2.92 -11.89 8.66
C LYS A 15 -3.89 -11.04 7.87
N PHE A 16 -4.18 -11.46 6.65
CA PHE A 16 -5.23 -10.90 5.81
C PHE A 16 -5.98 -12.02 5.11
N PHE A 17 -7.02 -11.69 4.36
CA PHE A 17 -7.83 -12.67 3.64
C PHE A 17 -7.87 -12.31 2.17
N LEU A 18 -7.74 -13.32 1.30
CA LEU A 18 -7.87 -13.19 -0.14
C LEU A 18 -9.00 -14.07 -0.66
N ASN A 19 -9.74 -13.55 -1.62
CA ASN A 19 -10.73 -14.31 -2.38
C ASN A 19 -10.87 -13.67 -3.77
N SER A 20 -10.71 -14.48 -4.81
CA SER A 20 -10.89 -14.04 -6.20
C SER A 20 -12.37 -13.85 -6.57
N GLU A 21 -13.26 -14.53 -5.85
CA GLU A 21 -14.70 -14.45 -6.07
C GLU A 21 -15.29 -13.22 -5.39
N LEU A 22 -16.28 -12.60 -6.02
CA LEU A 22 -16.97 -11.40 -5.54
C LEU A 22 -18.48 -11.67 -5.37
N PRO A 23 -18.89 -12.54 -4.41
CA PRO A 23 -20.30 -12.75 -4.11
C PRO A 23 -20.94 -11.47 -3.54
N ALA A 24 -22.27 -11.39 -3.61
CA ALA A 24 -23.00 -10.22 -3.11
C ALA A 24 -22.93 -10.06 -1.58
N SER A 25 -22.74 -11.18 -0.86
CA SER A 25 -22.68 -11.18 0.60
C SER A 25 -21.23 -11.13 1.11
N PRO A 26 -20.89 -10.20 2.02
CA PRO A 26 -19.57 -10.18 2.65
C PRO A 26 -19.32 -11.43 3.52
N ALA A 27 -20.39 -12.03 4.08
CA ALA A 27 -20.26 -13.26 4.85
C ALA A 27 -19.89 -14.45 3.96
N GLU A 28 -20.46 -14.52 2.75
CA GLU A 28 -20.10 -15.54 1.75
C GLU A 28 -18.67 -15.34 1.23
N TRP A 29 -18.27 -14.08 1.00
CA TRP A 29 -16.90 -13.74 0.62
C TRP A 29 -15.91 -14.23 1.67
N LEU A 30 -16.17 -13.96 2.96
CA LEU A 30 -15.28 -14.35 4.06
C LEU A 30 -15.27 -15.87 4.28
N ALA A 31 -16.41 -16.54 4.14
CA ALA A 31 -16.52 -17.99 4.32
C ALA A 31 -15.68 -18.78 3.31
N THR A 32 -15.43 -18.21 2.13
CA THR A 32 -14.66 -18.83 1.05
C THR A 32 -13.26 -18.22 0.87
N ALA A 33 -12.93 -17.18 1.64
CA ALA A 33 -11.62 -16.53 1.59
C ALA A 33 -10.52 -17.38 2.23
N LYS A 34 -9.31 -17.26 1.69
CA LYS A 34 -8.11 -17.90 2.22
C LYS A 34 -7.38 -16.95 3.16
N PRO A 35 -7.02 -17.37 4.39
CA PRO A 35 -6.16 -16.58 5.26
C PRO A 35 -4.72 -16.62 4.76
N GLU A 36 -4.12 -15.46 4.59
CA GLU A 36 -2.71 -15.28 4.27
C GLU A 36 -1.99 -14.72 5.50
N ALA A 37 -0.80 -15.26 5.76
CA ALA A 37 0.08 -14.76 6.82
C ALA A 37 0.84 -13.51 6.34
N ASP A 38 1.39 -12.75 7.29
CA ASP A 38 2.13 -11.51 7.05
C ASP A 38 1.23 -10.33 6.62
N SER A 39 1.84 -9.22 6.22
CA SER A 39 1.17 -8.01 5.78
C SER A 39 0.57 -8.12 4.38
N TRP A 40 -0.65 -7.59 4.22
CA TRP A 40 -1.29 -7.40 2.91
C TRP A 40 -0.49 -6.47 1.97
N TRP A 41 0.48 -5.70 2.48
CA TRP A 41 1.33 -4.83 1.67
C TRP A 41 2.12 -5.59 0.59
N GLY A 42 2.46 -6.85 0.85
CA GLY A 42 3.17 -7.70 -0.11
C GLY A 42 2.34 -7.98 -1.36
N ASP A 43 1.10 -8.45 -1.16
CA ASP A 43 0.13 -8.72 -2.21
C ASP A 43 -0.20 -7.43 -3.00
N TRP A 44 -0.47 -6.34 -2.29
CA TRP A 44 -0.76 -5.06 -2.92
C TRP A 44 0.41 -4.52 -3.76
N ARG A 45 1.65 -4.67 -3.29
CA ARG A 45 2.85 -4.32 -4.06
C ARG A 45 2.97 -5.11 -5.35
N GLN A 46 2.67 -6.41 -5.33
CA GLN A 46 2.70 -7.25 -6.53
C GLN A 46 1.65 -6.78 -7.53
N TRP A 47 0.41 -6.58 -7.08
CA TRP A 47 -0.67 -6.04 -7.90
C TRP A 47 -0.32 -4.69 -8.53
N LEU A 48 0.34 -3.81 -7.76
CA LEU A 48 0.78 -2.50 -8.24
C LEU A 48 1.91 -2.60 -9.26
N ALA A 49 2.86 -3.52 -9.07
CA ALA A 49 4.01 -3.69 -9.97
C ALA A 49 3.59 -4.04 -11.40
N GLU A 50 2.57 -4.90 -11.56
CA GLU A 50 1.98 -5.24 -12.86
C GLU A 50 1.35 -4.03 -13.59
N ARG A 51 1.07 -2.96 -12.85
CA ARG A 51 0.32 -1.78 -13.31
C ARG A 51 1.14 -0.50 -13.31
N SER A 52 2.43 -0.58 -12.96
CA SER A 52 3.32 0.58 -12.82
C SER A 52 4.27 0.80 -14.01
N GLY A 53 4.08 0.04 -15.10
CA GLY A 53 4.90 0.13 -16.31
C GLY A 53 6.32 -0.41 -16.12
N GLU A 54 7.18 -0.13 -17.11
CA GLU A 54 8.55 -0.62 -17.10
C GLU A 54 9.42 0.14 -16.09
N ARG A 55 10.45 -0.56 -15.58
CA ARG A 55 11.45 0.08 -14.74
C ARG A 55 12.30 1.04 -15.57
N ARG A 56 12.48 2.24 -15.04
CA ARG A 56 13.40 3.25 -15.57
C ARG A 56 14.36 3.72 -14.48
N PRO A 57 15.51 4.33 -14.83
CA PRO A 57 16.37 4.98 -13.86
C PRO A 57 15.58 5.94 -12.97
N ALA A 58 15.93 5.96 -11.68
CA ALA A 58 15.36 6.95 -10.76
C ALA A 58 15.80 8.36 -11.18
N PRO A 59 14.92 9.37 -11.12
CA PRO A 59 15.34 10.77 -11.29
C PRO A 59 16.39 11.17 -10.26
N ASP A 60 17.40 11.93 -10.67
CA ASP A 60 18.49 12.37 -9.78
C ASP A 60 18.05 13.43 -8.77
N THR A 61 17.03 14.22 -9.09
CA THR A 61 16.51 15.29 -8.24
C THR A 61 14.99 15.26 -8.13
N PRO A 62 14.44 15.70 -6.98
CA PRO A 62 13.01 15.92 -6.84
C PRO A 62 12.54 17.14 -7.65
N GLY A 63 11.31 17.10 -8.16
CA GLY A 63 10.69 18.21 -8.88
C GLY A 63 11.06 18.30 -10.37
N ASN A 64 10.76 19.44 -10.99
CA ASN A 64 11.15 19.81 -12.36
C ASN A 64 11.18 21.35 -12.51
N GLU A 65 11.49 21.88 -13.70
CA GLU A 65 11.57 23.33 -13.94
C GLU A 65 10.29 24.10 -13.59
N GLN A 66 9.13 23.49 -13.82
CA GLN A 66 7.82 24.11 -13.51
C GLN A 66 7.44 23.93 -12.03
N HIS A 67 8.00 22.92 -11.37
CA HIS A 67 7.70 22.55 -9.98
C HIS A 67 9.02 22.29 -9.22
N PRO A 68 9.79 23.33 -8.90
CA PRO A 68 11.00 23.18 -8.14
C PRO A 68 10.67 22.74 -6.69
N PRO A 69 11.59 22.04 -6.00
CA PRO A 69 11.45 21.78 -4.58
C PRO A 69 11.29 23.07 -3.78
N ILE A 70 10.35 23.10 -2.85
CA ILE A 70 10.01 24.32 -2.07
C ILE A 70 10.43 24.25 -0.59
N ALA A 71 10.52 23.04 -0.03
CA ALA A 71 10.97 22.75 1.33
C ALA A 71 11.24 21.25 1.47
N ASP A 72 12.00 20.86 2.49
CA ASP A 72 12.16 19.45 2.85
C ASP A 72 10.84 18.88 3.42
N ALA A 73 10.58 17.60 3.15
CA ALA A 73 9.49 16.88 3.79
C ALA A 73 9.71 16.83 5.33
N PRO A 74 8.65 16.96 6.15
CA PRO A 74 7.23 16.83 5.80
C PRO A 74 6.52 18.16 5.48
N GLY A 75 7.25 19.28 5.34
CA GLY A 75 6.66 20.60 5.10
C GLY A 75 6.06 21.23 6.36
N THR A 76 5.37 22.37 6.19
CA THR A 76 4.85 23.16 7.32
C THR A 76 3.42 22.80 7.70
N TYR A 77 2.55 22.47 6.72
CA TYR A 77 1.11 22.28 6.96
C TYR A 77 0.79 21.13 7.92
N VAL A 78 1.63 20.10 8.01
CA VAL A 78 1.43 19.01 8.99
C VAL A 78 1.76 19.44 10.43
N ALA A 79 2.58 20.47 10.60
CA ALA A 79 3.05 20.99 11.89
C ALA A 79 2.28 22.24 12.34
N GLU A 80 1.45 22.81 11.47
CA GLU A 80 0.54 23.90 11.80
C GLU A 80 -0.61 23.33 12.65
N MET A 81 -0.76 23.86 13.87
CA MET A 81 -1.81 23.52 14.83
C MET A 81 -2.88 24.61 14.89
#